data_AF-F2U2X6-F1
#
_entry.id   AF-F2U2X6-F1
#
_cell.length_a   1.000
_cell.length_b   1.000
_cell.length_c   1.000
_cell.angle_alpha   90.00
_cell.angle_beta   90.00
_cell.angle_gamma   90.00
#
_symmetry.space_group_name_H-M   'P 1'
#
loop_
_entity.id
_entity.type
_entity.pdbx_description
1 polymer ?
#
loop_
_entity_poly.entity_id
_entity_poly.type
_entity_poly.pdbx_seq_one_letter_code
_entity_poly.pdbx_strand_id
1 'polypeptide(L)'
;MATLASASVLGISFMFGGLFLPGPDMPEGYRWLWYANYIRYALNAMVVPQFHCEGAGNATGTCPTIPIVTVEGVRDMAVSEYVHTFLGLDYEDRWLGLFIVVGFACAFLVLSFLAARFINHFDFAAMILAMRFRRALQE
;
A
#
# COMPACT_ATOMS: atom_id res chain seq x y z
N MET A 1 18.64 -12.99 0.06
CA MET A 1 17.39 -13.72 -0.32
C MET A 1 16.14 -13.00 0.18
N ALA A 2 16.01 -12.66 1.48
CA ALA A 2 14.83 -11.97 2.01
C ALA A 2 14.51 -10.61 1.35
N THR A 3 15.53 -9.81 1.02
CA THR A 3 15.35 -8.48 0.40
C THR A 3 14.85 -8.53 -1.05
N LEU A 4 15.18 -9.59 -1.80
CA LEU A 4 14.69 -9.78 -3.16
C LEU A 4 13.20 -10.11 -3.15
N ALA A 5 12.78 -11.00 -2.23
CA ALA A 5 11.37 -11.34 -2.07
C ALA A 5 10.53 -10.11 -1.70
N SER A 6 11.00 -9.29 -0.74
CA SER A 6 10.29 -8.06 -0.37
C SER A 6 10.21 -7.05 -1.53
N ALA A 7 11.28 -6.89 -2.30
CA ALA A 7 11.28 -5.97 -3.44
C ALA A 7 10.29 -6.40 -4.54
N SER A 8 10.22 -7.69 -4.85
CA SER A 8 9.27 -8.23 -5.83
C SER A 8 7.82 -8.03 -5.37
N VAL A 9 7.52 -8.34 -4.10
CA VAL A 9 6.18 -8.15 -3.54
C VAL A 9 5.78 -6.67 -3.56
N LEU A 10 6.69 -5.77 -3.22
CA LEU A 10 6.45 -4.33 -3.25
C LEU A 10 6.18 -3.83 -4.69
N GLY A 11 6.97 -4.27 -5.66
CA GLY A 11 6.79 -3.89 -7.07
C GLY A 11 5.43 -4.31 -7.61
N ILE A 12 5.02 -5.56 -7.36
CA ILE A 12 3.70 -6.07 -7.73
C ILE A 12 2.60 -5.26 -7.01
N SER A 13 2.78 -4.97 -5.73
CA SER A 13 1.82 -4.18 -4.96
C SER A 13 1.66 -2.76 -5.52
N PHE A 14 2.72 -2.08 -5.96
CA PHE A 14 2.58 -0.75 -6.56
C PHE A 14 1.83 -0.80 -7.90
N MET A 15 2.08 -1.83 -8.71
CA MET A 15 1.43 -1.96 -10.02
C MET A 15 -0.10 -2.13 -9.89
N PHE A 16 -0.54 -2.96 -8.95
CA PHE A 16 -1.96 -3.22 -8.67
C PHE A 16 -2.56 -2.34 -7.57
N GLY A 17 -1.84 -1.31 -7.12
CA GLY A 17 -2.25 -0.43 -6.03
C GLY A 17 -3.28 0.63 -6.44
N GLY A 18 -3.55 0.82 -7.74
CA GLY A 18 -4.46 1.85 -8.24
C GLY A 18 -3.76 3.08 -8.84
N LEU A 19 -2.44 3.23 -8.69
CA LEU A 19 -1.69 4.38 -9.24
C LEU A 19 -1.36 4.22 -10.74
N PHE A 20 -0.84 3.05 -11.12
CA PHE A 20 -0.46 2.77 -12.52
C PHE A 20 -1.58 2.12 -13.32
N LEU A 21 -2.35 1.24 -12.65
CA LEU A 21 -3.53 0.61 -13.21
C LEU A 21 -4.72 1.01 -12.34
N PRO A 22 -5.59 1.93 -12.82
CA PRO A 22 -6.71 2.41 -12.05
C PRO A 22 -7.71 1.28 -11.72
N GLY A 23 -8.37 1.39 -10.57
CA GLY A 23 -9.31 0.37 -10.09
C GLY A 23 -10.49 0.10 -11.04
N PRO A 24 -11.13 1.14 -11.62
CA PRO A 24 -12.26 0.97 -12.55
C PRO A 24 -11.91 0.18 -13.81
N ASP A 25 -10.72 0.42 -14.39
CA ASP A 25 -10.28 -0.23 -15.65
C ASP A 25 -9.70 -1.63 -15.44
N MET A 26 -9.61 -2.10 -14.19
CA MET A 26 -9.03 -3.40 -13.90
C MET A 26 -9.97 -4.56 -14.29
N PRO A 27 -9.51 -5.54 -15.08
CA PRO A 27 -10.33 -6.70 -15.47
C PRO A 27 -10.77 -7.51 -14.25
N GLU A 28 -11.99 -8.07 -14.30
CA GLU A 28 -12.64 -8.73 -13.16
C GLU A 28 -11.78 -9.81 -12.48
N GLY A 29 -11.03 -10.59 -13.27
CA GLY A 29 -10.18 -11.67 -12.77
C GLY A 29 -9.03 -11.22 -11.85
N TYR A 30 -8.58 -9.97 -11.95
CA TYR A 30 -7.51 -9.41 -11.12
C TYR A 30 -8.03 -8.45 -10.05
N ARG A 31 -9.34 -8.17 -10.03
CA ARG A 31 -9.94 -7.20 -9.12
C ARG A 31 -9.77 -7.58 -7.65
N TRP A 32 -9.71 -8.88 -7.34
CA TRP A 32 -9.41 -9.36 -5.98
C TRP A 32 -8.03 -8.89 -5.48
N LEU A 33 -7.03 -8.80 -6.36
CA LEU A 33 -5.69 -8.38 -5.99
C LEU A 33 -5.67 -6.90 -5.62
N TRP A 34 -6.50 -6.09 -6.29
CA TRP A 34 -6.72 -4.69 -5.93
C TRP A 34 -7.39 -4.52 -4.57
N TYR A 35 -8.38 -5.35 -4.22
CA TYR A 35 -9.00 -5.34 -2.89
C TYR A 35 -8.08 -5.86 -1.78
N ALA A 36 -7.18 -6.79 -2.08
CA ALA A 36 -6.22 -7.35 -1.11
C ALA A 36 -5.03 -6.43 -0.82
N ASN A 37 -4.80 -5.42 -1.66
CA ASN A 37 -3.58 -4.62 -1.64
C ASN A 37 -3.67 -3.42 -0.70
N TYR A 38 -2.78 -3.37 0.29
CA TYR A 38 -2.72 -2.29 1.27
C TYR A 38 -2.40 -0.91 0.64
N ILE A 39 -1.70 -0.88 -0.51
CA ILE A 39 -1.32 0.38 -1.17
C ILE A 39 -2.55 1.14 -1.66
N ARG A 40 -3.60 0.45 -2.11
CA ARG A 40 -4.86 1.09 -2.51
C ARG A 40 -5.46 1.90 -1.36
N TYR A 41 -5.58 1.27 -0.20
CA TYR A 41 -6.17 1.90 0.98
C TYR A 41 -5.29 3.06 1.50
N ALA A 42 -3.97 2.95 1.36
CA ALA A 42 -3.03 4.02 1.68
C ALA A 42 -3.18 5.20 0.71
N LEU A 43 -3.32 4.94 -0.59
CA LEU A 43 -3.61 5.97 -1.58
C LEU A 43 -4.95 6.64 -1.28
N ASN A 44 -5.99 5.89 -0.93
CA ASN A 44 -7.28 6.48 -0.59
C ASN A 44 -7.18 7.45 0.61
N ALA A 45 -6.49 7.03 1.67
CA ALA A 45 -6.32 7.84 2.88
C ALA A 45 -5.42 9.08 2.67
N MET A 46 -4.45 9.03 1.75
CA MET A 46 -3.48 10.10 1.55
C MET A 46 -3.84 11.03 0.39
N VAL A 47 -4.26 10.50 -0.76
CA VAL A 47 -4.48 11.25 -1.99
C VAL A 47 -5.79 12.00 -1.93
N VAL A 48 -6.88 11.34 -1.50
CA VAL A 48 -8.22 11.91 -1.59
C VAL A 48 -8.40 13.16 -0.73
N PRO A 49 -7.86 13.24 0.51
CA PRO A 49 -7.93 14.48 1.29
C PRO A 49 -7.16 15.66 0.68
N GLN A 50 -6.11 15.42 -0.12
CA GLN A 50 -5.32 16.49 -0.74
C GLN A 50 -6.05 17.13 -1.92
N PHE A 51 -6.86 16.34 -2.62
CA PHE A 51 -7.61 16.77 -3.80
C PHE A 51 -9.09 17.01 -3.54
N HIS A 52 -9.53 16.84 -2.29
CA HIS A 52 -10.89 17.16 -1.88
C HIS A 52 -11.12 18.66 -1.94
N CYS A 53 -12.23 19.05 -2.56
CA CYS A 53 -12.61 20.45 -2.65
C CYS A 53 -14.11 20.60 -2.43
N GLU A 54 -14.49 21.20 -1.31
CA GLU A 54 -15.85 21.63 -1.00
C GLU A 54 -15.98 23.12 -1.37
N GLY A 55 -16.08 23.44 -2.67
CA GLY A 55 -16.57 24.73 -3.16
C GLY A 55 -15.88 26.03 -2.71
N ALA A 56 -14.77 25.99 -1.96
CA ALA A 56 -14.08 27.17 -1.46
C ALA A 56 -12.57 26.93 -1.23
N GLY A 57 -11.93 26.17 -2.13
CA GLY A 57 -10.52 25.79 -1.99
C GLY A 57 -9.48 26.86 -2.35
N ASN A 58 -9.90 28.03 -2.85
CA ASN A 58 -9.02 29.12 -3.30
C ASN A 58 -9.60 30.49 -2.91
N ALA A 59 -8.77 31.54 -2.92
CA ALA A 59 -9.21 32.93 -2.71
C ALA A 59 -10.33 33.41 -3.68
N THR A 60 -10.59 32.63 -4.74
CA THR A 60 -11.63 32.83 -5.77
C THR A 60 -12.82 31.86 -5.67
N GLY A 61 -12.86 30.94 -4.71
CA GLY A 61 -14.00 30.02 -4.50
C GLY A 61 -14.13 28.89 -5.53
N THR A 62 -13.14 28.65 -6.39
CA THR A 62 -13.19 27.63 -7.45
C THR A 62 -12.19 26.49 -7.22
N CYS A 63 -12.65 25.25 -7.39
CA CYS A 63 -11.82 24.05 -7.30
C CYS A 63 -10.84 23.97 -8.48
N PRO A 64 -9.63 23.41 -8.28
CA PRO A 64 -8.67 23.24 -9.36
C PRO A 64 -9.22 22.28 -10.42
N THR A 65 -9.05 22.64 -11.69
CA THR A 65 -9.42 21.82 -12.84
C THR A 65 -8.18 21.43 -13.63
N ILE A 66 -8.26 20.28 -14.31
CA ILE A 66 -7.24 19.76 -15.22
C ILE A 66 -7.87 19.47 -16.59
N PRO A 67 -7.16 19.74 -17.70
CA PRO A 67 -7.61 19.36 -19.02
C PRO A 67 -7.42 17.85 -19.20
N ILE A 68 -8.51 17.14 -19.50
CA ILE A 68 -8.48 15.71 -19.86
C ILE A 68 -8.76 15.54 -21.35
N VAL A 69 -8.09 14.56 -21.97
CA VAL A 69 -8.29 14.22 -23.39
C VAL A 69 -9.28 13.05 -23.46
N THR A 70 -10.43 13.30 -24.06
CA THR A 70 -11.47 12.29 -24.31
C THR A 70 -11.69 12.11 -25.81
N VAL A 71 -12.44 11.08 -26.20
CA VAL A 71 -12.80 10.82 -27.62
C VAL A 71 -13.58 11.97 -28.26
N GLU A 72 -14.21 12.83 -27.45
CA GLU A 72 -14.99 14.00 -27.87
C GLU A 72 -14.16 15.30 -27.90
N GLY A 73 -12.91 15.27 -27.43
CA GLY A 73 -12.01 16.44 -27.36
C GLY A 73 -11.42 16.68 -25.98
N VAL A 74 -10.81 17.87 -25.81
CA VAL A 74 -10.23 18.32 -24.53
C VAL A 74 -11.34 18.93 -23.68
N ARG A 75 -11.56 18.38 -22.49
CA ARG A 75 -12.55 18.88 -21.53
C ARG A 75 -11.87 19.18 -20.20
N ASP A 76 -12.26 20.27 -19.55
CA ASP A 76 -11.81 20.55 -18.19
C ASP A 76 -12.62 19.73 -17.19
N MET A 77 -11.94 19.04 -16.27
CA MET A 77 -12.54 18.27 -15.19
C MET A 77 -11.95 18.72 -13.85
N ALA A 78 -12.77 18.76 -12.80
CA ALA A 78 -12.29 19.02 -11.45
C ALA A 78 -11.33 17.90 -11.00
N VAL A 79 -10.25 18.27 -10.31
CA VAL A 79 -9.26 17.27 -9.85
C VAL A 79 -9.88 16.26 -8.88
N SER A 80 -10.84 16.69 -8.05
CA SER A 80 -11.60 15.81 -7.15
C SER A 80 -12.37 14.73 -7.93
N GLU A 81 -13.02 15.13 -9.02
CA GLU A 81 -13.80 14.22 -9.86
C GLU A 81 -12.91 13.27 -10.66
N TYR A 82 -11.73 13.73 -11.08
CA TYR A 82 -10.72 12.87 -11.70
C TYR A 82 -10.26 11.77 -10.72
N VAL A 83 -9.98 12.11 -9.47
CA VAL A 83 -9.55 11.13 -8.45
C VAL A 83 -10.65 10.09 -8.19
N HIS A 84 -11.91 10.53 -8.11
CA HIS A 84 -13.04 9.63 -7.90
C HIS A 84 -13.29 8.71 -9.11
N THR A 85 -13.42 9.29 -10.32
CA THR A 85 -13.83 8.55 -11.52
C THR A 85 -12.71 7.74 -12.15
N PHE A 86 -11.50 8.31 -12.25
CA PHE A 86 -10.37 7.65 -12.90
C PHE A 86 -9.64 6.73 -11.92
N LEU A 87 -9.29 7.19 -10.72
CA LEU A 87 -8.55 6.35 -9.76
C LEU A 87 -9.46 5.40 -8.97
N GLY A 88 -10.77 5.69 -8.88
CA GLY A 88 -11.70 4.89 -8.08
C GLY A 88 -11.45 5.04 -6.58
N LEU A 89 -11.14 6.26 -6.13
CA LEU A 89 -10.81 6.58 -4.74
C LEU A 89 -11.84 7.55 -4.17
N ASP A 90 -12.52 7.12 -3.11
CA ASP A 90 -13.65 7.80 -2.51
C ASP A 90 -13.26 8.56 -1.23
N TYR A 91 -13.70 9.82 -1.11
CA TYR A 91 -13.39 10.67 0.05
C TYR A 91 -14.08 10.17 1.32
N GLU A 92 -15.27 9.58 1.20
CA GLU A 92 -16.02 9.04 2.33
C GLU A 92 -15.26 7.89 3.00
N ASP A 93 -14.54 7.09 2.21
CA ASP A 93 -13.81 5.91 2.66
C ASP A 93 -12.38 6.19 3.17
N ARG A 94 -11.97 7.46 3.28
CA ARG A 94 -10.62 7.83 3.74
C ARG A 94 -10.25 7.24 5.11
N TRP A 95 -11.19 7.22 6.05
CA TRP A 95 -10.97 6.71 7.40
C TRP A 95 -10.94 5.18 7.42
N LEU A 96 -11.81 4.56 6.65
CA LEU A 96 -11.82 3.10 6.47
C LEU A 96 -10.50 2.64 5.83
N GLY A 97 -10.01 3.35 4.81
CA GLY A 97 -8.71 3.11 4.22
C GLY A 97 -7.57 3.22 5.23
N LEU A 98 -7.56 4.28 6.06
CA LEU A 98 -6.56 4.45 7.11
C LEU A 98 -6.56 3.28 8.11
N PHE A 99 -7.72 2.90 8.63
CA PHE A 99 -7.81 1.81 9.60
C PHE A 99 -7.41 0.46 9.00
N ILE A 100 -7.73 0.21 7.73
CA ILE A 100 -7.30 -1.01 7.03
C ILE A 100 -5.77 -1.04 6.92
N VAL A 101 -5.12 0.05 6.52
CA VAL A 101 -3.65 0.11 6.42
C VAL A 101 -2.99 -0.12 7.78
N VAL A 102 -3.50 0.51 8.83
CA VAL A 102 -3.02 0.28 10.21
C VAL A 102 -3.23 -1.19 10.61
N GLY A 103 -4.37 -1.78 10.27
CA GLY A 103 -4.66 -3.19 10.48
C GLY A 103 -3.64 -4.12 9.80
N PHE A 104 -3.31 -3.85 8.53
CA PHE A 104 -2.27 -4.57 7.80
C PHE A 104 -0.89 -4.41 8.44
N ALA A 105 -0.52 -3.20 8.84
CA ALA A 105 0.75 -2.96 9.53
C ALA A 105 0.83 -3.75 10.84
N CYS A 106 -0.21 -3.69 11.68
CA CYS A 106 -0.30 -4.50 12.90
C CYS A 106 -0.23 -6.00 12.59
N ALA A 107 -0.94 -6.49 11.57
CA ALA A 107 -0.91 -7.89 11.18
C ALA A 107 0.48 -8.35 10.73
N PHE A 108 1.18 -7.56 9.91
CA PHE A 108 2.56 -7.86 9.51
C PHE A 108 3.52 -7.81 10.69
N LEU A 109 3.34 -6.89 11.64
CA LEU A 109 4.15 -6.83 12.86
C LEU A 109 3.92 -8.05 13.76
N VAL A 110 2.66 -8.45 13.96
CA VAL A 110 2.32 -9.67 14.71
C VAL A 110 2.88 -10.91 14.01
N LEU A 111 2.73 -11.02 12.69
CA LEU A 111 3.30 -12.11 11.92
C LEU A 111 4.84 -12.11 11.99
N SER A 112 5.48 -10.94 12.00
CA SER A 112 6.92 -10.82 12.18
C SER A 112 7.37 -11.25 13.58
N PHE A 113 6.60 -10.90 14.61
CA PHE A 113 6.85 -11.32 15.99
C PHE A 113 6.66 -12.84 16.17
N LEU A 114 5.59 -13.40 15.61
CA LEU A 114 5.34 -14.83 15.59
C LEU A 114 6.43 -15.58 14.81
N ALA A 115 6.83 -15.06 13.65
CA ALA A 115 7.94 -15.61 12.88
C ALA A 115 9.23 -15.63 13.70
N ALA A 116 9.57 -14.54 14.38
CA ALA A 116 10.74 -14.50 15.27
C ALA A 116 10.64 -15.48 16.45
N ARG A 117 9.42 -15.72 16.97
CA ARG A 117 9.17 -16.63 18.09
C ARG A 117 9.24 -18.11 17.72
N PHE A 118 8.78 -18.47 16.52
CA PHE A 118 8.69 -19.87 16.05
C PHE A 118 9.88 -20.27 15.19
N ILE A 119 10.39 -19.36 14.36
CA ILE A 119 11.63 -19.52 13.61
C ILE A 119 12.76 -19.09 14.55
N ASN A 120 13.06 -19.93 15.55
CA ASN A 120 14.33 -19.89 16.26
C ASN A 120 15.42 -19.87 15.18
N HIS A 121 15.97 -18.70 14.88
CA HIS A 121 17.18 -18.61 14.08
C HIS A 121 18.19 -19.45 14.84
N PHE A 122 18.61 -20.59 14.24
CA PHE A 122 19.44 -21.60 14.89
C PHE A 122 20.42 -20.93 15.84
N ASP A 123 20.18 -21.23 17.10
CA ASP A 123 20.69 -20.61 18.30
C ASP A 123 22.21 -20.35 18.17
N PHE A 124 22.57 -19.10 17.80
CA PHE A 124 23.97 -18.68 17.71
C PHE A 124 24.66 -18.83 19.07
N ALA A 125 23.89 -18.73 20.16
CA ALA A 125 24.38 -19.04 21.51
C ALA A 125 24.58 -20.54 21.71
N ALA A 126 23.69 -21.43 21.23
CA ALA A 126 23.93 -22.88 21.24
C ALA A 126 25.12 -23.29 20.37
N MET A 127 25.37 -22.63 19.24
CA MET A 127 26.55 -22.90 18.42
C MET A 127 27.84 -22.44 19.11
N ILE A 128 27.85 -21.28 19.78
CA ILE A 128 28.99 -20.82 20.60
C ILE A 128 29.21 -21.74 21.81
N LEU A 129 28.14 -22.15 22.50
CA LEU A 129 28.21 -23.11 23.61
C LEU A 129 28.71 -24.47 23.14
N ALA A 130 28.23 -24.99 22.02
CA ALA A 130 28.70 -26.24 21.43
C ALA A 130 30.19 -26.15 21.01
N MET A 131 30.62 -25.01 20.46
CA MET A 131 32.04 -24.79 20.13
C MET A 131 32.93 -24.68 21.37
N ARG A 132 32.45 -24.06 22.46
CA ARG A 132 33.18 -23.99 23.74
C ARG A 132 33.24 -25.35 24.43
N PHE A 133 32.14 -26.10 24.44
CA PHE A 133 32.06 -27.44 25.04
C PHE A 133 32.93 -28.45 24.29
N ARG A 134 32.98 -28.36 22.95
CA ARG A 134 33.85 -29.21 22.13
C ARG A 134 35.34 -28.91 22.34
N ARG A 135 35.70 -27.66 22.67
CA ARG A 135 37.08 -27.27 23.04
C ARG A 135 37.48 -27.81 24.42
N ALA A 136 36.56 -27.84 25.38
CA ALA A 136 36.81 -28.37 26.73
C ALA A 136 36.93 -29.90 26.81
N LEU A 137 36.54 -30.64 25.76
CA LEU A 137 36.67 -32.10 25.66
C LEU A 137 37.95 -32.55 24.93
N GLN A 138 38.76 -31.61 24.43
CA GLN A 138 40.03 -31.90 23.73
C GLN A 138 41.27 -31.58 24.59
N GLU A 139 41.08 -31.14 25.84
CA GLU A 139 42.10 -31.04 26.89
C GLU A 139 41.92 -32.18 27.89
#